data_AF-A0A951T0F6-F1
#
_entry.id   AF-A0A951T0F6-F1
#
_cell.length_a   1.000
_cell.length_b   1.000
_cell.length_c   1.000
_cell.angle_alpha   90.00
_cell.angle_beta   90.00
_cell.angle_gamma   90.00
#
_symmetry.space_group_name_H-M   'P 1'
#
loop_
_entity.id
_entity.type
_entity.pdbx_description
1 polymer ?
#
loop_
_entity_poly.entity_id
_entity_poly.type
_entity_poly.pdbx_seq_one_letter_code
_entity_poly.pdbx_strand_id
1 'polypeptide(L)'
;YSKSAMSVGAAVYERDRADLKLSSEAQRAIGVSIEEITGDDLIRAILCADVDLLWNGGIGTYVKAQNERNEDVGDSSNDLVRINGKQLRAKVVGEGGNLGFTMHGRYEAALAGVRLNTDAVDNSGGVDMSDHEVNLKILLSNLMQTGAIQSIEDRNKIIRQLEPVMIDQVLSNNRSIQIAIQLERLRLENESSVLPIWLNELLAAGAYQSHQLPEDLRQFTSPFLSNLVGWSKLRYLSHLDLANSLPRSELQEAVWQRFSNLPFDKSIIEDGLNRHSLHDTIAKTEIINRIVHHAGPLFIFRVAKQLGLPEEIIVHLRLQMERWLGVDQLREKINTTVDYRSILSTILQLEEILERAIFVFPTELLMAGLLTDMISRSQLHTSEMSVNGFGSLVDRIRLDVRQIPKDQHEVALQKLSELQADELEKGIRRIPIT
;
A
#
# COMPACT_ATOMS: atom_id res chain seq x y z
N TYR A 1 -27.43 8.58 -25.47
CA TYR A 1 -26.40 9.49 -24.95
C TYR A 1 -26.86 10.93 -25.10
N SER A 2 -26.61 11.79 -24.09
CA SER A 2 -27.02 13.20 -24.15
C SER A 2 -26.10 13.98 -25.10
N LYS A 3 -26.65 14.48 -26.21
CA LYS A 3 -25.89 15.28 -27.18
C LYS A 3 -25.35 16.59 -26.59
N SER A 4 -25.98 17.11 -25.54
CA SER A 4 -25.53 18.34 -24.87
C SER A 4 -24.21 18.19 -24.11
N ALA A 5 -23.79 16.95 -23.81
CA ALA A 5 -22.52 16.65 -23.14
C ALA A 5 -21.38 16.35 -24.13
N MET A 6 -21.66 16.37 -25.44
CA MET A 6 -20.71 15.99 -26.48
C MET A 6 -20.07 17.23 -27.12
N SER A 7 -18.75 17.20 -27.29
CA SER A 7 -18.02 18.23 -28.04
C SER A 7 -18.43 18.26 -29.51
N VAL A 8 -18.15 19.38 -30.20
CA VAL A 8 -18.32 19.48 -31.65
C VAL A 8 -17.51 18.39 -32.34
N GLY A 9 -18.15 17.65 -33.25
CA GLY A 9 -17.55 16.54 -33.99
C GLY A 9 -17.51 15.21 -33.24
N ALA A 10 -17.94 15.14 -31.98
CA ALA A 10 -18.11 13.88 -31.27
C ALA A 10 -19.35 13.12 -31.78
N ALA A 11 -19.26 11.80 -31.79
CA ALA A 11 -20.32 10.91 -32.24
C ALA A 11 -20.38 9.65 -31.38
N VAL A 12 -21.53 8.99 -31.41
CA VAL A 12 -21.70 7.64 -30.85
C VAL A 12 -21.92 6.72 -32.04
N TYR A 13 -21.03 5.73 -32.17
CA TYR A 13 -21.08 4.74 -33.23
C TYR A 13 -21.46 3.38 -32.67
N GLU A 14 -22.14 2.59 -33.49
CA GLU A 14 -22.31 1.17 -33.25
C GLU A 14 -20.99 0.47 -33.57
N ARG A 15 -20.53 -0.41 -32.67
CA ARG A 15 -19.22 -1.05 -32.76
C ARG A 15 -19.07 -1.90 -34.02
N ASP A 16 -20.10 -2.65 -34.41
CA ASP A 16 -20.01 -3.64 -35.49
C ASP A 16 -20.24 -3.02 -36.88
N ARG A 17 -20.29 -1.70 -36.97
CA ARG A 17 -20.54 -0.99 -38.22
C ARG A 17 -19.26 -0.87 -39.04
N ALA A 18 -19.37 -1.21 -40.33
CA ALA A 18 -18.24 -1.27 -41.25
C ALA A 18 -17.94 0.06 -41.97
N ASP A 19 -18.88 1.01 -41.97
CA ASP A 19 -18.86 2.26 -42.74
C ASP A 19 -18.94 3.51 -41.84
N LEU A 20 -18.11 3.59 -40.80
CA LEU A 20 -18.14 4.72 -39.89
C LEU A 20 -17.55 5.97 -40.54
N LYS A 21 -18.36 7.04 -40.63
CA LYS A 21 -17.91 8.35 -41.11
C LYS A 21 -17.44 9.21 -39.95
N LEU A 22 -16.14 9.48 -39.91
CA LEU A 22 -15.54 10.35 -38.89
C LEU A 22 -15.62 11.81 -39.29
N SER A 23 -15.94 12.68 -38.33
CA SER A 23 -15.81 14.13 -38.48
C SER A 23 -14.33 14.53 -38.62
N SER A 24 -14.07 15.68 -39.23
CA SER A 24 -12.70 16.22 -39.32
C SER A 24 -12.07 16.47 -37.94
N GLU A 25 -12.89 16.81 -36.94
CA GLU A 25 -12.46 16.95 -35.56
C GLU A 25 -12.03 15.61 -34.95
N ALA A 26 -12.81 14.54 -35.15
CA ALA A 26 -12.49 13.20 -34.64
C ALA A 26 -11.24 12.62 -35.31
N GLN A 27 -11.11 12.79 -36.64
CA GLN A 27 -9.92 12.40 -37.40
C GLN A 27 -8.65 13.05 -36.84
N ARG A 28 -8.70 14.37 -36.57
CA ARG A 28 -7.59 15.12 -35.98
C ARG A 28 -7.27 14.66 -34.56
N ALA A 29 -8.29 14.40 -33.73
CA ALA A 29 -8.11 13.97 -32.35
C ALA A 29 -7.50 12.56 -32.24
N ILE A 30 -7.89 11.64 -33.12
CA ILE A 30 -7.41 10.25 -33.13
C ILE A 30 -6.08 10.14 -33.90
N GLY A 31 -5.84 11.05 -34.85
CA GLY A 31 -4.64 11.04 -35.69
C GLY A 31 -4.77 10.12 -36.91
N VAL A 32 -5.96 10.09 -37.54
CA VAL A 32 -6.24 9.33 -38.76
C VAL A 32 -6.63 10.27 -39.90
N SER A 33 -6.36 9.86 -41.15
CA SER A 33 -6.67 10.65 -42.36
C SER A 33 -7.68 9.96 -43.29
N ILE A 34 -8.49 9.06 -42.75
CA ILE A 34 -9.49 8.27 -43.49
C ILE A 34 -10.91 8.74 -43.14
N GLU A 35 -11.76 8.85 -44.15
CA GLU A 35 -13.14 9.31 -43.99
C GLU A 35 -14.08 8.18 -43.56
N GLU A 36 -13.86 6.97 -44.09
CA GLU A 36 -14.58 5.74 -43.73
C GLU A 36 -13.64 4.76 -43.05
N ILE A 37 -14.08 4.22 -41.91
CA ILE A 37 -13.31 3.31 -41.07
C ILE A 37 -14.25 2.22 -40.50
N THR A 38 -13.75 1.00 -40.32
CA THR A 38 -14.49 -0.03 -39.59
C THR A 38 -14.46 0.27 -38.09
N GLY A 39 -15.42 -0.26 -37.32
CA GLY A 39 -15.37 -0.13 -35.85
C GLY A 39 -14.11 -0.72 -35.23
N ASP A 40 -13.65 -1.86 -35.75
CA ASP A 40 -12.42 -2.51 -35.27
C ASP A 40 -11.18 -1.65 -35.54
N ASP A 41 -11.04 -1.13 -36.76
CA ASP A 41 -9.93 -0.23 -37.11
C ASP A 41 -9.98 1.08 -36.31
N LEU A 42 -11.18 1.58 -36.00
CA LEU A 42 -11.37 2.76 -35.16
C LEU A 42 -10.91 2.51 -33.73
N ILE A 43 -11.26 1.36 -33.14
CA ILE A 43 -10.79 1.00 -31.79
C ILE A 43 -9.26 0.89 -31.78
N ARG A 44 -8.66 0.22 -32.78
CA ARG A 44 -7.20 0.13 -32.91
C ARG A 44 -6.55 1.51 -33.01
N ALA A 45 -7.15 2.42 -33.80
CA ALA A 45 -6.66 3.78 -33.97
C ALA A 45 -6.75 4.59 -32.66
N ILE A 46 -7.85 4.44 -31.89
CA ILE A 46 -8.02 5.08 -30.58
C ILE A 46 -6.96 4.58 -29.59
N LEU A 47 -6.73 3.26 -29.51
CA LEU A 47 -5.72 2.69 -28.63
C LEU A 47 -4.31 3.19 -28.99
N CYS A 48 -4.03 3.38 -30.29
CA CYS A 48 -2.75 3.89 -30.75
C CYS A 48 -2.66 5.43 -30.74
N ALA A 49 -3.70 6.19 -30.37
CA ALA A 49 -3.71 7.65 -30.52
C ALA A 49 -2.59 8.33 -29.70
N ASP A 50 -2.07 9.44 -30.22
CA ASP A 50 -1.05 10.25 -29.53
C ASP A 50 -1.75 11.19 -28.54
N VAL A 51 -1.92 10.73 -27.30
CA VAL A 51 -2.69 11.41 -26.26
C VAL A 51 -1.93 11.42 -24.93
N ASP A 52 -2.27 12.36 -24.05
CA ASP A 52 -1.67 12.39 -22.71
C ASP A 52 -2.17 11.23 -21.84
N LEU A 53 -3.45 10.90 -21.92
CA LEU A 53 -4.11 9.87 -21.09
C LEU A 53 -5.00 8.96 -21.94
N LEU A 54 -4.76 7.66 -21.84
CA LEU A 54 -5.70 6.62 -22.25
C LEU A 54 -6.37 6.03 -21.01
N TRP A 55 -7.69 6.20 -20.89
CA TRP A 55 -8.47 5.58 -19.81
C TRP A 55 -9.18 4.32 -20.34
N ASN A 56 -8.71 3.14 -19.94
CA ASN A 56 -9.37 1.89 -20.28
C ASN A 56 -10.48 1.58 -19.28
N GLY A 57 -11.71 1.98 -19.60
CA GLY A 57 -12.92 1.63 -18.85
C GLY A 57 -13.76 0.52 -19.52
N GLY A 58 -13.20 -0.19 -20.50
CA GLY A 58 -13.90 -1.20 -21.28
C GLY A 58 -13.86 -2.59 -20.64
N ILE A 59 -14.70 -3.50 -21.14
CA ILE A 59 -14.60 -4.93 -20.84
C ILE A 59 -13.73 -5.60 -21.90
N GLY A 60 -12.82 -6.46 -21.45
CA GLY A 60 -11.95 -7.28 -22.30
C GLY A 60 -10.52 -6.79 -22.37
N THR A 61 -9.67 -7.58 -23.02
CA THR A 61 -8.22 -7.40 -23.07
C THR A 61 -7.81 -6.84 -24.42
N TYR A 62 -7.48 -5.55 -24.43
CA TYR A 62 -7.17 -4.75 -25.62
C TYR A 62 -5.68 -4.69 -25.92
N VAL A 63 -4.82 -4.99 -24.94
CA VAL A 63 -3.38 -4.90 -25.09
C VAL A 63 -2.70 -6.17 -24.59
N LYS A 64 -1.80 -6.72 -25.41
CA LYS A 64 -0.91 -7.83 -25.05
C LYS A 64 0.55 -7.49 -25.37
N ALA A 65 1.50 -8.34 -24.99
CA ALA A 65 2.85 -8.25 -25.52
C ALA A 65 2.92 -8.81 -26.95
N GLN A 66 3.96 -8.44 -27.68
CA GLN A 66 4.20 -8.93 -29.03
C GLN A 66 4.41 -10.46 -29.08
N ASN A 67 5.04 -11.04 -28.05
CA ASN A 67 5.35 -12.47 -27.96
C ASN A 67 4.15 -13.33 -27.52
N GLU A 68 3.07 -12.72 -27.03
CA GLU A 68 1.82 -13.43 -26.72
C GLU A 68 0.97 -13.62 -27.98
N ARG A 69 0.30 -14.76 -28.10
CA ARG A 69 -0.67 -14.99 -29.18
C ARG A 69 -2.06 -14.57 -28.75
N ASN A 70 -2.92 -14.19 -29.69
CA ASN A 70 -4.27 -13.76 -29.36
C ASN A 70 -5.08 -14.89 -28.69
N GLU A 71 -4.89 -16.13 -29.15
CA GLU A 71 -5.60 -17.31 -28.66
C GLU A 71 -5.27 -17.64 -27.19
N ASP A 72 -4.09 -17.23 -26.71
CA ASP A 72 -3.64 -17.48 -25.34
C ASP A 72 -4.20 -16.45 -24.34
N VAL A 73 -4.75 -15.32 -24.81
CA VAL A 73 -5.28 -14.25 -23.95
C VAL A 73 -6.64 -14.62 -23.35
N GLY A 74 -7.41 -15.48 -24.03
CA GLY A 74 -8.73 -15.92 -23.54
C GLY A 74 -9.87 -14.93 -23.74
N ASP A 75 -9.70 -13.92 -24.61
CA ASP A 75 -10.74 -12.95 -24.97
C ASP A 75 -10.88 -12.81 -26.50
N SER A 76 -11.50 -13.80 -27.13
CA SER A 76 -11.65 -13.83 -28.59
C SER A 76 -12.48 -12.66 -29.14
N SER A 77 -13.30 -12.01 -28.30
CA SER A 77 -14.15 -10.90 -28.71
C SER A 77 -13.36 -9.63 -29.08
N ASN A 78 -12.12 -9.52 -28.57
CA ASN A 78 -11.25 -8.39 -28.84
C ASN A 78 -10.03 -8.73 -29.71
N ASP A 79 -9.94 -9.95 -30.26
CA ASP A 79 -8.78 -10.38 -31.05
C ASP A 79 -8.47 -9.46 -32.25
N LEU A 80 -9.51 -8.97 -32.93
CA LEU A 80 -9.38 -8.07 -34.09
C LEU A 80 -8.87 -6.69 -33.69
N VAL A 81 -9.25 -6.22 -32.49
CA VAL A 81 -8.90 -4.88 -32.01
C VAL A 81 -7.65 -4.84 -31.15
N ARG A 82 -7.16 -6.00 -30.70
CA ARG A 82 -6.03 -6.10 -29.78
C ARG A 82 -4.75 -5.58 -30.42
N ILE A 83 -4.02 -4.77 -29.68
CA ILE A 83 -2.71 -4.25 -30.08
C ILE A 83 -1.62 -4.78 -29.15
N ASN A 84 -0.37 -4.63 -29.58
CA ASN A 84 0.78 -4.88 -28.72
C ASN A 84 1.08 -3.63 -27.87
N GLY A 85 1.56 -3.81 -26.64
CA GLY A 85 1.89 -2.72 -25.70
C GLY A 85 2.81 -1.66 -26.30
N LYS A 86 3.79 -2.03 -27.12
CA LYS A 86 4.69 -1.10 -27.81
C LYS A 86 4.03 -0.21 -28.87
N GLN A 87 2.77 -0.48 -29.22
CA GLN A 87 2.00 0.32 -30.20
C GLN A 87 1.24 1.47 -29.53
N LEU A 88 1.14 1.47 -28.19
CA LEU A 88 0.56 2.56 -27.44
C LEU A 88 1.41 3.82 -27.60
N ARG A 89 0.76 4.94 -27.88
CA ARG A 89 1.40 6.27 -27.91
C ARG A 89 0.96 7.17 -26.75
N ALA A 90 0.05 6.68 -25.90
CA ALA A 90 -0.39 7.42 -24.73
C ALA A 90 0.77 7.64 -23.75
N LYS A 91 0.88 8.83 -23.16
CA LYS A 91 1.90 9.11 -22.13
C LYS A 91 1.60 8.40 -20.81
N VAL A 92 0.32 8.32 -20.46
CA VAL A 92 -0.21 7.67 -19.26
C VAL A 92 -1.38 6.78 -19.64
N VAL A 93 -1.47 5.60 -19.03
CA VAL A 93 -2.64 4.72 -19.10
C VAL A 93 -3.20 4.55 -17.69
N GLY A 94 -4.52 4.69 -17.55
CA GLY A 94 -5.27 4.27 -16.37
C GLY A 94 -6.20 3.13 -16.72
N GLU A 95 -6.15 2.02 -15.97
CA GLU A 95 -7.06 0.89 -16.14
C GLU A 95 -8.22 0.96 -15.15
N GLY A 96 -9.36 1.50 -15.60
CA GLY A 96 -10.60 1.50 -14.83
C GLY A 96 -11.36 0.16 -14.88
N GLY A 97 -11.20 -0.61 -15.95
CA GLY A 97 -11.70 -1.98 -16.07
C GLY A 97 -10.71 -3.01 -15.51
N ASN A 98 -11.17 -4.26 -15.37
CA ASN A 98 -10.30 -5.39 -15.02
C ASN A 98 -9.72 -6.03 -16.27
N LEU A 99 -8.44 -6.38 -16.20
CA LEU A 99 -7.70 -7.15 -17.21
C LEU A 99 -7.77 -6.52 -18.62
N GLY A 100 -7.75 -5.20 -18.68
CA GLY A 100 -7.69 -4.44 -19.93
C GLY A 100 -6.45 -4.78 -20.76
N PHE A 101 -5.40 -5.20 -20.05
CA PHE A 101 -4.08 -5.52 -20.55
C PHE A 101 -3.65 -6.88 -19.98
N THR A 102 -2.93 -7.69 -20.77
CA THR A 102 -2.17 -8.81 -20.21
C THR A 102 -1.02 -8.29 -19.35
N MET A 103 -0.49 -9.12 -18.45
CA MET A 103 0.67 -8.73 -17.63
C MET A 103 1.90 -8.40 -18.47
N HIS A 104 2.23 -9.22 -19.48
CA HIS A 104 3.36 -8.94 -20.36
C HIS A 104 3.08 -7.72 -21.26
N GLY A 105 1.83 -7.48 -21.67
CA GLY A 105 1.45 -6.26 -22.39
C GLY A 105 1.70 -5.00 -21.58
N ARG A 106 1.44 -5.03 -20.26
CA ARG A 106 1.80 -3.92 -19.35
C ARG A 106 3.31 -3.70 -19.27
N TYR A 107 4.09 -4.78 -19.19
CA TYR A 107 5.55 -4.67 -19.19
C TYR A 107 6.08 -4.10 -20.49
N GLU A 108 5.62 -4.59 -21.64
CA GLU A 108 6.02 -4.08 -22.95
C GLU A 108 5.68 -2.59 -23.12
N ALA A 109 4.48 -2.17 -22.70
CA ALA A 109 4.07 -0.77 -22.71
C ALA A 109 4.96 0.10 -21.80
N ALA A 110 5.23 -0.36 -20.58
CA ALA A 110 6.09 0.35 -19.64
C ALA A 110 7.51 0.55 -20.18
N LEU A 111 8.07 -0.49 -20.81
CA LEU A 111 9.39 -0.44 -21.43
C LEU A 111 9.44 0.45 -22.68
N ALA A 112 8.31 0.61 -23.37
CA ALA A 112 8.14 1.57 -24.45
C ALA A 112 7.97 3.02 -23.96
N GLY A 113 7.98 3.27 -22.64
CA GLY A 113 7.91 4.61 -22.05
C GLY A 113 6.52 5.06 -21.62
N VAL A 114 5.51 4.20 -21.73
CA VAL A 114 4.15 4.46 -21.23
C VAL A 114 4.16 4.40 -19.70
N ARG A 115 3.54 5.37 -19.03
CA ARG A 115 3.35 5.34 -17.56
C ARG A 115 2.03 4.66 -17.24
N LEU A 116 2.08 3.51 -16.59
CA LEU A 116 0.90 2.73 -16.22
C LEU A 116 1.19 1.87 -15.00
N ASN A 117 0.16 1.60 -14.20
CA ASN A 117 0.21 0.59 -13.15
C ASN A 117 -0.53 -0.67 -13.63
N THR A 118 -0.98 -1.49 -12.69
CA THR A 118 -1.98 -2.53 -12.93
C THR A 118 -3.38 -2.01 -12.60
N ASP A 119 -4.39 -2.57 -13.26
CA ASP A 119 -5.81 -2.44 -12.89
C ASP A 119 -6.08 -2.51 -11.37
N ALA A 120 -5.47 -3.46 -10.66
CA ALA A 120 -5.65 -3.64 -9.22
C ALA A 120 -5.24 -2.41 -8.37
N VAL A 121 -4.43 -1.50 -8.93
CA VAL A 121 -4.07 -0.22 -8.31
C VAL A 121 -4.94 0.91 -8.86
N ASP A 122 -5.18 0.94 -10.18
CA ASP A 122 -5.91 2.05 -10.81
C ASP A 122 -7.41 2.03 -10.53
N ASN A 123 -8.01 0.86 -10.27
CA ASN A 123 -9.44 0.68 -10.01
C ASN A 123 -9.78 0.28 -8.56
N SER A 124 -8.81 0.31 -7.63
CA SER A 124 -9.02 -0.14 -6.25
C SER A 124 -10.02 0.69 -5.44
N GLY A 125 -10.31 1.92 -5.84
CA GLY A 125 -11.16 2.84 -5.08
C GLY A 125 -12.56 2.30 -4.78
N GLY A 126 -13.17 1.53 -5.68
CA GLY A 126 -14.50 0.96 -5.45
C GLY A 126 -14.53 -0.14 -4.38
N VAL A 127 -13.49 -0.99 -4.36
CA VAL A 127 -13.32 -2.05 -3.36
C VAL A 127 -13.01 -1.43 -2.00
N ASP A 128 -12.10 -0.45 -1.97
CA ASP A 128 -11.70 0.27 -0.76
C ASP A 128 -12.91 1.01 -0.13
N MET A 129 -13.70 1.71 -0.94
CA MET A 129 -14.92 2.37 -0.50
C MET A 129 -15.91 1.38 0.13
N SER A 130 -16.09 0.21 -0.48
CA SER A 130 -16.97 -0.84 0.04
C SER A 130 -16.48 -1.40 1.37
N ASP A 131 -15.17 -1.58 1.54
CA ASP A 131 -14.56 -2.00 2.81
C ASP A 131 -14.82 -0.97 3.93
N HIS A 132 -14.62 0.33 3.65
CA HIS A 132 -14.97 1.40 4.59
C HIS A 132 -16.45 1.39 4.98
N GLU A 133 -17.34 1.30 3.99
CA GLU A 133 -18.78 1.37 4.23
C GLU A 133 -19.29 0.16 5.02
N VAL A 134 -18.86 -1.06 4.69
CA VAL A 134 -19.30 -2.29 5.38
C VAL A 134 -18.80 -2.30 6.82
N ASN A 135 -17.52 -2.00 7.05
CA ASN A 135 -16.97 -1.97 8.41
C ASN A 135 -17.62 -0.86 9.25
N LEU A 136 -17.88 0.32 8.68
CA LEU A 136 -18.64 1.37 9.35
C LEU A 136 -20.06 0.90 9.72
N LYS A 137 -20.78 0.23 8.81
CA LYS A 137 -22.12 -0.30 9.09
C LYS A 137 -22.14 -1.31 10.22
N ILE A 138 -21.14 -2.20 10.30
CA ILE A 138 -21.01 -3.16 11.41
C ILE A 138 -20.82 -2.41 12.73
N LEU A 139 -19.89 -1.45 12.79
CA LEU A 139 -19.68 -0.62 13.96
C LEU A 139 -20.94 0.13 14.40
N LEU A 140 -21.61 0.83 13.48
CA LEU A 140 -22.83 1.57 13.79
C LEU A 140 -23.97 0.64 14.23
N SER A 141 -24.03 -0.59 13.71
CA SER A 141 -25.00 -1.59 14.18
C SER A 141 -24.74 -1.98 15.64
N ASN A 142 -23.48 -2.12 16.05
CA ASN A 142 -23.13 -2.34 17.46
C ASN A 142 -23.57 -1.15 18.34
N LEU A 143 -23.35 0.08 17.88
CA LEU A 143 -23.76 1.29 18.60
C LEU A 143 -25.29 1.44 18.69
N MET A 144 -26.04 0.93 17.72
CA MET A 144 -27.49 0.84 17.83
C MET A 144 -27.91 -0.18 18.90
N GLN A 145 -27.25 -1.34 18.97
CA GLN A 145 -27.55 -2.37 19.97
C GLN A 145 -27.28 -1.90 21.41
N THR A 146 -26.27 -1.07 21.62
CA THR A 146 -25.96 -0.47 22.94
C THR A 146 -26.85 0.72 23.28
N GLY A 147 -27.72 1.14 22.37
CA GLY A 147 -28.59 2.30 22.54
C GLY A 147 -27.88 3.65 22.38
N ALA A 148 -26.63 3.67 21.89
CA ALA A 148 -25.94 4.92 21.56
C ALA A 148 -26.53 5.59 20.30
N ILE A 149 -27.12 4.81 19.39
CA ILE A 149 -27.86 5.30 18.22
C ILE A 149 -29.32 4.86 18.34
N GLN A 150 -30.25 5.84 18.32
CA GLN A 150 -31.66 5.60 18.63
C GLN A 150 -32.48 5.02 17.46
N SER A 151 -32.06 5.28 16.20
CA SER A 151 -32.87 4.95 15.02
C SER A 151 -32.03 4.60 13.79
N ILE A 152 -32.64 3.90 12.83
CA ILE A 152 -32.02 3.61 11.52
C ILE A 152 -31.80 4.91 10.74
N GLU A 153 -32.70 5.86 10.89
CA GLU A 153 -32.64 7.18 10.27
C GLU A 153 -31.41 7.96 10.74
N ASP A 154 -31.11 7.95 12.04
CA ASP A 154 -29.93 8.62 12.59
C ASP A 154 -28.64 7.92 12.17
N ARG A 155 -28.64 6.57 12.14
CA ARG A 155 -27.53 5.80 11.57
C ARG A 155 -27.25 6.20 10.12
N ASN A 156 -28.28 6.32 9.29
CA ASN A 156 -28.14 6.69 7.88
C ASN A 156 -27.66 8.14 7.72
N LYS A 157 -28.06 9.07 8.60
CA LYS A 157 -27.52 10.43 8.63
C LYS A 157 -26.03 10.44 8.94
N ILE A 158 -25.57 9.64 9.91
CA ILE A 158 -24.14 9.52 10.26
C ILE A 158 -23.33 9.01 9.06
N ILE A 159 -23.82 7.98 8.34
CA ILE A 159 -23.14 7.48 7.13
C ILE A 159 -22.97 8.59 6.10
N ARG A 160 -24.03 9.36 5.82
CA ARG A 160 -23.95 10.50 4.88
C ARG A 160 -22.99 11.60 5.36
N GLN A 161 -22.91 11.84 6.66
CA GLN A 161 -21.98 12.81 7.23
C GLN A 161 -20.52 12.36 7.11
N LEU A 162 -20.26 11.05 7.16
CA LEU A 162 -18.93 10.46 7.04
C LEU A 162 -18.50 10.19 5.59
N GLU A 163 -19.39 10.37 4.61
CA GLU A 163 -19.08 10.16 3.19
C GLU A 163 -17.83 10.96 2.74
N PRO A 164 -17.68 12.26 3.04
CA PRO A 164 -16.47 13.00 2.67
C PRO A 164 -15.21 12.44 3.35
N VAL A 165 -15.32 12.04 4.62
CA VAL A 165 -14.20 11.46 5.38
C VAL A 165 -13.76 10.13 4.76
N MET A 166 -14.68 9.27 4.38
CA MET A 166 -14.34 8.00 3.75
C MET A 166 -13.73 8.21 2.35
N ILE A 167 -14.23 9.18 1.58
CA ILE A 167 -13.62 9.56 0.29
C ILE A 167 -12.17 10.00 0.51
N ASP A 168 -11.90 10.84 1.51
CA ASP A 168 -10.55 11.30 1.82
C ASP A 168 -9.64 10.15 2.28
N GLN A 169 -10.16 9.20 3.06
CA GLN A 169 -9.43 7.99 3.46
C GLN A 169 -9.06 7.12 2.25
N VAL A 170 -10.01 6.86 1.34
CA VAL A 170 -9.76 6.09 0.11
C VAL A 170 -8.74 6.80 -0.78
N LEU A 171 -8.87 8.11 -0.98
CA LEU A 171 -7.91 8.88 -1.79
C LEU A 171 -6.52 8.91 -1.15
N SER A 172 -6.44 9.03 0.18
CA SER A 172 -5.18 8.96 0.92
C SER A 172 -4.51 7.59 0.75
N ASN A 173 -5.29 6.51 0.88
CA ASN A 173 -4.81 5.16 0.68
C ASN A 173 -4.25 4.95 -0.75
N ASN A 174 -4.99 5.38 -1.78
CA ASN A 174 -4.54 5.30 -3.17
C ASN A 174 -3.24 6.11 -3.41
N ARG A 175 -3.13 7.32 -2.85
CA ARG A 175 -1.88 8.11 -2.91
C ARG A 175 -0.71 7.39 -2.24
N SER A 176 -0.95 6.76 -1.08
CA SER A 176 0.09 6.03 -0.34
C SER A 176 0.62 4.82 -1.13
N ILE A 177 -0.24 4.11 -1.87
CA ILE A 177 0.18 3.01 -2.75
C ILE A 177 1.08 3.53 -3.88
N GLN A 178 0.72 4.67 -4.50
CA GLN A 178 1.55 5.27 -5.54
C GLN A 178 2.92 5.68 -5.02
N ILE A 179 2.98 6.30 -3.84
CA ILE A 179 4.24 6.63 -3.16
C ILE A 179 5.04 5.37 -2.88
N ALA A 180 4.41 4.30 -2.37
CA ALA A 180 5.07 3.03 -2.09
C ALA A 180 5.74 2.43 -3.33
N ILE A 181 5.04 2.45 -4.48
CA ILE A 181 5.57 1.97 -5.76
C ILE A 181 6.80 2.78 -6.19
N GLN A 182 6.76 4.12 -6.07
CA GLN A 182 7.90 4.96 -6.45
C GLN A 182 9.09 4.81 -5.49
N LEU A 183 8.84 4.71 -4.17
CA LEU A 183 9.90 4.47 -3.19
C LEU A 183 10.54 3.10 -3.39
N GLU A 184 9.74 2.08 -3.69
CA GLU A 184 10.26 0.73 -3.92
C GLU A 184 11.14 0.64 -5.17
N ARG A 185 10.80 1.38 -6.23
CA ARG A 185 11.68 1.56 -7.38
C ARG A 185 13.06 2.04 -6.94
N LEU A 186 13.12 3.12 -6.17
CA LEU A 186 14.39 3.71 -5.71
C LEU A 186 15.18 2.73 -4.84
N ARG A 187 14.50 1.98 -3.96
CA ARG A 187 15.14 0.96 -3.11
C ARG A 187 15.76 -0.16 -3.93
N LEU A 188 15.02 -0.72 -4.89
CA LEU A 188 15.47 -1.84 -5.71
C LEU A 188 16.53 -1.44 -6.75
N GLU A 189 16.49 -0.19 -7.25
CA GLU A 189 17.55 0.39 -8.06
C GLU A 189 18.88 0.49 -7.29
N ASN A 190 18.83 0.70 -5.97
CA ASN A 190 19.99 0.72 -5.11
C ASN A 190 20.44 -0.69 -4.67
N GLU A 191 19.51 -1.54 -4.23
CA GLU A 191 19.80 -2.88 -3.73
C GLU A 191 18.64 -3.85 -4.02
N SER A 192 18.89 -4.85 -4.88
CA SER A 192 17.88 -5.82 -5.32
C SER A 192 18.26 -7.28 -5.07
N SER A 193 19.36 -7.58 -4.38
CA SER A 193 19.82 -8.95 -4.11
C SER A 193 18.81 -9.80 -3.34
N VAL A 194 17.97 -9.18 -2.52
CA VAL A 194 16.93 -9.86 -1.73
C VAL A 194 15.67 -10.17 -2.56
N LEU A 195 15.45 -9.48 -3.68
CA LEU A 195 14.24 -9.59 -4.49
C LEU A 195 13.98 -11.03 -4.99
N PRO A 196 14.95 -11.77 -5.56
CA PRO A 196 14.72 -13.15 -6.00
C PRO A 196 14.32 -14.09 -4.85
N ILE A 197 14.87 -13.89 -3.66
CA ILE A 197 14.52 -14.69 -2.47
C ILE A 197 13.08 -14.38 -2.08
N TRP A 198 12.70 -13.09 -2.04
CA TRP A 198 11.35 -12.70 -1.71
C TRP A 198 10.32 -13.20 -2.73
N LEU A 199 10.62 -13.13 -4.03
CA LEU A 199 9.76 -13.69 -5.06
C LEU A 199 9.54 -15.20 -4.88
N ASN A 200 10.57 -15.97 -4.50
CA ASN A 200 10.39 -17.39 -4.21
C ASN A 200 9.48 -17.64 -2.99
N GLU A 201 9.59 -16.84 -1.94
CA GLU A 201 8.73 -16.91 -0.75
C GLU A 201 7.27 -16.55 -1.10
N LEU A 202 7.08 -15.53 -1.94
CA LEU A 202 5.76 -15.15 -2.47
C LEU A 202 5.14 -16.26 -3.34
N LEU A 203 5.95 -16.92 -4.17
CA LEU A 203 5.50 -18.04 -5.01
C LEU A 203 5.11 -19.25 -4.14
N ALA A 204 5.92 -19.58 -3.13
CA ALA A 204 5.64 -20.67 -2.20
C ALA A 204 4.36 -20.44 -1.40
N ALA A 205 4.06 -19.18 -1.09
CA ALA A 205 2.82 -18.77 -0.44
C ALA A 205 1.61 -18.66 -1.38
N GLY A 206 1.78 -18.91 -2.68
CA GLY A 206 0.71 -18.79 -3.68
C GLY A 206 0.24 -17.35 -3.91
N ALA A 207 1.06 -16.34 -3.59
CA ALA A 207 0.70 -14.93 -3.77
C ALA A 207 0.66 -14.51 -5.24
N TYR A 208 1.35 -15.24 -6.13
CA TYR A 208 1.36 -15.04 -7.57
C TYR A 208 1.74 -16.32 -8.33
N GLN A 209 1.64 -16.30 -9.66
CA GLN A 209 2.06 -17.36 -10.56
C GLN A 209 3.29 -16.96 -11.38
N SER A 210 4.22 -17.88 -11.64
CA SER A 210 5.51 -17.58 -12.27
C SER A 210 5.42 -16.85 -13.62
N HIS A 211 4.39 -17.11 -14.42
CA HIS A 211 4.17 -16.46 -15.71
C HIS A 211 3.84 -14.96 -15.58
N GLN A 212 3.54 -14.46 -14.38
CA GLN A 212 3.25 -13.05 -14.15
C GLN A 212 4.51 -12.19 -13.99
N LEU A 213 5.71 -12.79 -13.94
CA LEU A 213 6.96 -12.05 -13.79
C LEU A 213 7.44 -11.45 -15.13
N PRO A 214 8.14 -10.31 -15.10
CA PRO A 214 8.84 -9.83 -16.27
C PRO A 214 10.01 -10.76 -16.63
N GLU A 215 10.42 -10.75 -17.90
CA GLU A 215 11.56 -11.55 -18.38
C GLU A 215 12.88 -11.15 -17.69
N ASP A 216 13.08 -9.85 -17.45
CA ASP A 216 14.23 -9.31 -16.71
C ASP A 216 13.78 -8.63 -15.40
N LEU A 217 14.05 -9.28 -14.27
CA LEU A 217 13.71 -8.78 -12.93
C LEU A 217 14.46 -7.49 -12.54
N ARG A 218 15.48 -7.08 -13.30
CA ARG A 218 16.19 -5.80 -13.10
C ARG A 218 15.43 -4.63 -13.72
N GLN A 219 14.38 -4.90 -14.49
CA GLN A 219 13.48 -3.89 -15.03
C GLN A 219 12.35 -3.64 -14.03
N PHE A 220 12.54 -2.69 -13.12
CA PHE A 220 11.57 -2.34 -12.09
C PHE A 220 10.38 -1.55 -12.65
N THR A 221 9.70 -2.06 -13.67
CA THR A 221 8.53 -1.38 -14.28
C THR A 221 7.44 -1.13 -13.23
N SER A 222 6.67 -0.04 -13.37
CA SER A 222 5.61 0.29 -12.41
C SER A 222 4.60 -0.87 -12.26
N PRO A 223 4.15 -1.55 -13.33
CA PRO A 223 3.26 -2.71 -13.19
C PRO A 223 3.85 -3.87 -12.37
N PHE A 224 5.16 -4.10 -12.46
CA PHE A 224 5.83 -5.13 -11.65
C PHE A 224 5.83 -4.74 -10.18
N LEU A 225 6.16 -3.48 -9.88
CA LEU A 225 6.18 -2.97 -8.52
C LEU A 225 4.76 -2.87 -7.90
N SER A 226 3.75 -2.50 -8.69
CA SER A 226 2.33 -2.53 -8.27
C SER A 226 1.93 -3.93 -7.78
N ASN A 227 2.27 -4.95 -8.57
CA ASN A 227 2.03 -6.34 -8.21
C ASN A 227 2.85 -6.78 -7.00
N LEU A 228 4.12 -6.41 -6.93
CA LEU A 228 5.00 -6.74 -5.80
C LEU A 228 4.42 -6.22 -4.47
N VAL A 229 3.87 -5.00 -4.45
CA VAL A 229 3.14 -4.44 -3.30
C VAL A 229 1.93 -5.31 -2.95
N GLY A 230 1.09 -5.63 -3.94
CA GLY A 230 -0.10 -6.47 -3.74
C GLY A 230 0.21 -7.88 -3.23
N TRP A 231 1.14 -8.58 -3.88
CA TRP A 231 1.58 -9.93 -3.52
C TRP A 231 2.15 -9.98 -2.11
N SER A 232 2.96 -8.97 -1.73
CA SER A 232 3.53 -8.88 -0.39
C SER A 232 2.46 -8.69 0.67
N LYS A 233 1.47 -7.82 0.42
CA LYS A 233 0.33 -7.63 1.32
C LYS A 233 -0.45 -8.93 1.49
N LEU A 234 -0.77 -9.63 0.40
CA LEU A 234 -1.46 -10.92 0.44
C LEU A 234 -0.66 -11.96 1.26
N ARG A 235 0.66 -12.00 1.08
CA ARG A 235 1.56 -12.88 1.86
C ARG A 235 1.52 -12.56 3.35
N TYR A 236 1.65 -11.30 3.74
CA TYR A 236 1.61 -10.91 5.16
C TYR A 236 0.22 -11.12 5.78
N LEU A 237 -0.84 -10.79 5.05
CA LEU A 237 -2.22 -10.96 5.51
C LEU A 237 -2.61 -12.44 5.68
N SER A 238 -2.03 -13.36 4.92
CA SER A 238 -2.29 -14.79 5.05
C SER A 238 -1.47 -15.48 6.13
N HIS A 239 -0.26 -14.99 6.43
CA HIS A 239 0.70 -15.73 7.28
C HIS A 239 0.91 -15.15 8.67
N LEU A 240 0.86 -13.83 8.85
CA LEU A 240 1.20 -13.23 10.14
C LEU A 240 0.05 -13.35 11.14
N ASP A 241 0.30 -13.79 12.37
CA ASP A 241 -0.73 -13.82 13.41
C ASP A 241 -0.61 -12.61 14.35
N LEU A 242 -0.94 -11.42 13.83
CA LEU A 242 -0.81 -10.17 14.59
C LEU A 242 -1.77 -10.09 15.79
N ALA A 243 -2.91 -10.77 15.75
CA ALA A 243 -3.89 -10.75 16.83
C ALA A 243 -3.33 -11.37 18.12
N ASN A 244 -2.59 -12.47 17.98
CA ASN A 244 -1.96 -13.16 19.10
C ASN A 244 -0.53 -12.66 19.39
N SER A 245 0.13 -12.02 18.42
CA SER A 245 1.54 -11.62 18.55
C SER A 245 1.75 -10.18 19.01
N LEU A 246 0.80 -9.28 18.75
CA LEU A 246 0.96 -7.85 19.08
C LEU A 246 0.24 -7.43 20.37
N PRO A 247 0.69 -6.32 20.97
CA PRO A 247 -0.06 -5.65 22.01
C PRO A 247 -1.51 -5.32 21.64
N ARG A 248 -2.50 -5.59 22.52
CA ARG A 248 -3.90 -5.22 22.25
C ARG A 248 -4.06 -3.72 22.00
N SER A 249 -3.27 -2.90 22.68
CA SER A 249 -3.20 -1.45 22.45
C SER A 249 -2.74 -1.06 21.05
N GLU A 250 -1.87 -1.84 20.40
CA GLU A 250 -1.44 -1.57 19.02
C GLU A 250 -2.55 -1.90 18.02
N LEU A 251 -3.22 -3.04 18.23
CA LEU A 251 -4.38 -3.41 17.41
C LEU A 251 -5.50 -2.39 17.56
N GLN A 252 -5.79 -1.96 18.80
CA GLN A 252 -6.80 -0.97 19.09
C GLN A 252 -6.48 0.39 18.45
N GLU A 253 -5.22 0.83 18.49
CA GLU A 253 -4.79 2.09 17.88
C GLU A 253 -4.98 2.03 16.35
N ALA A 254 -4.60 0.94 15.70
CA ALA A 254 -4.77 0.77 14.26
C ALA A 254 -6.24 0.86 13.83
N VAL A 255 -7.15 0.22 14.58
CA VAL A 255 -8.59 0.29 14.32
C VAL A 255 -9.14 1.68 14.66
N TRP A 256 -8.67 2.30 15.75
CA TRP A 256 -9.10 3.63 16.17
C TRP A 256 -8.87 4.67 15.08
N GLN A 257 -7.70 4.68 14.44
CA GLN A 257 -7.36 5.63 13.37
C GLN A 257 -8.36 5.60 12.21
N ARG A 258 -8.94 4.43 11.93
CA ARG A 258 -9.96 4.27 10.88
C ARG A 258 -11.29 4.94 11.23
N PHE A 259 -11.68 4.94 12.50
CA PHE A 259 -13.02 5.34 12.95
C PHE A 259 -13.06 6.60 13.83
N SER A 260 -11.93 7.24 14.08
CA SER A 260 -11.77 8.38 14.99
C SER A 260 -12.63 9.62 14.65
N ASN A 261 -13.09 9.73 13.40
CA ASN A 261 -13.94 10.83 12.92
C ASN A 261 -15.45 10.65 13.23
N LEU A 262 -15.83 9.58 13.92
CA LEU A 262 -17.21 9.38 14.34
C LEU A 262 -17.68 10.49 15.31
N PRO A 263 -18.94 10.95 15.19
CA PRO A 263 -19.47 12.03 16.04
C PRO A 263 -19.94 11.50 17.40
N PHE A 264 -19.11 10.70 18.08
CA PHE A 264 -19.37 10.12 19.40
C PHE A 264 -18.18 10.34 20.33
N ASP A 265 -18.44 10.29 21.64
CA ASP A 265 -17.36 10.28 22.62
C ASP A 265 -16.45 9.07 22.43
N LYS A 266 -15.16 9.27 22.71
CA LYS A 266 -14.12 8.24 22.55
C LYS A 266 -14.50 6.90 23.18
N SER A 267 -15.04 6.93 24.40
CA SER A 267 -15.44 5.71 25.12
C SER A 267 -16.56 4.92 24.43
N ILE A 268 -17.49 5.61 23.76
CA ILE A 268 -18.59 4.98 23.02
C ILE A 268 -18.04 4.27 21.78
N ILE A 269 -17.14 4.94 21.05
CA ILE A 269 -16.48 4.36 19.88
C ILE A 269 -15.65 3.15 20.33
N GLU A 270 -14.86 3.28 21.39
CA GLU A 270 -14.03 2.18 21.92
C GLU A 270 -14.87 0.95 22.31
N ASP A 271 -16.03 1.11 22.99
CA ASP A 271 -16.93 -0.01 23.28
C ASP A 271 -17.46 -0.67 21.98
N GLY A 272 -17.86 0.15 21.01
CA GLY A 272 -18.31 -0.35 19.69
C GLY A 272 -17.22 -1.12 18.95
N LEU A 273 -15.97 -0.64 18.99
CA LEU A 273 -14.80 -1.27 18.37
C LEU A 273 -14.43 -2.58 19.07
N ASN A 274 -14.49 -2.64 20.40
CA ASN A 274 -14.24 -3.87 21.16
C ASN A 274 -15.24 -4.99 20.81
N ARG A 275 -16.46 -4.62 20.38
CA ARG A 275 -17.52 -5.55 19.92
C ARG A 275 -17.48 -5.80 18.41
N HIS A 276 -16.58 -5.14 17.68
CA HIS A 276 -16.55 -5.24 16.23
C HIS A 276 -16.07 -6.64 15.80
N SER A 277 -16.92 -7.39 15.10
CA SER A 277 -16.63 -8.78 14.72
C SER A 277 -15.38 -8.94 13.84
N LEU A 278 -15.01 -7.89 13.10
CA LEU A 278 -13.82 -7.85 12.25
C LEU A 278 -12.68 -7.02 12.86
N HIS A 279 -12.71 -6.71 14.16
CA HIS A 279 -11.71 -5.85 14.81
C HIS A 279 -10.27 -6.24 14.44
N ASP A 280 -9.91 -7.51 14.66
CA ASP A 280 -8.53 -7.97 14.46
C ASP A 280 -8.16 -8.03 12.97
N THR A 281 -9.12 -8.34 12.10
CA THR A 281 -8.93 -8.31 10.64
C THR A 281 -8.66 -6.89 10.14
N ILE A 282 -9.41 -5.89 10.63
CA ILE A 282 -9.19 -4.48 10.32
C ILE A 282 -7.81 -4.05 10.86
N ALA A 283 -7.53 -4.32 12.13
CA ALA A 283 -6.24 -3.99 12.75
C ALA A 283 -5.05 -4.52 11.94
N LYS A 284 -5.11 -5.81 11.57
CA LYS A 284 -4.08 -6.45 10.76
C LYS A 284 -3.93 -5.78 9.40
N THR A 285 -5.04 -5.45 8.74
CA THR A 285 -5.05 -4.81 7.43
C THR A 285 -4.42 -3.42 7.49
N GLU A 286 -4.83 -2.60 8.47
CA GLU A 286 -4.29 -1.26 8.67
C GLU A 286 -2.78 -1.28 8.98
N ILE A 287 -2.33 -2.19 9.86
CA ILE A 287 -0.90 -2.32 10.22
C ILE A 287 -0.07 -2.74 9.01
N ILE A 288 -0.51 -3.75 8.25
CA ILE A 288 0.22 -4.22 7.07
C ILE A 288 0.23 -3.16 5.96
N ASN A 289 -0.91 -2.51 5.71
CA ASN A 289 -0.98 -1.40 4.76
C ASN A 289 0.03 -0.31 5.14
N ARG A 290 0.00 0.12 6.40
CA ARG A 290 0.90 1.16 6.92
C ARG A 290 2.38 0.81 6.71
N ILE A 291 2.79 -0.38 7.12
CA ILE A 291 4.21 -0.78 6.99
C ILE A 291 4.60 -0.93 5.52
N VAL A 292 3.78 -1.62 4.71
CA VAL A 292 4.11 -1.86 3.29
C VAL A 292 4.12 -0.56 2.49
N HIS A 293 3.17 0.35 2.73
CA HIS A 293 3.07 1.59 1.95
C HIS A 293 4.22 2.57 2.27
N HIS A 294 4.78 2.51 3.48
CA HIS A 294 5.88 3.39 3.88
C HIS A 294 7.25 2.73 3.75
N ALA A 295 7.47 1.60 4.44
CA ALA A 295 8.77 0.94 4.52
C ALA A 295 9.06 0.04 3.29
N GLY A 296 8.03 -0.34 2.54
CA GLY A 296 8.12 -1.11 1.30
C GLY A 296 7.73 -2.58 1.46
N PRO A 297 7.37 -3.27 0.35
CA PRO A 297 6.92 -4.66 0.34
C PRO A 297 7.92 -5.67 0.93
N LEU A 298 9.23 -5.42 0.79
CA LEU A 298 10.27 -6.33 1.26
C LEU A 298 10.68 -6.09 2.72
N PHE A 299 10.23 -5.00 3.34
CA PHE A 299 10.78 -4.53 4.63
C PHE A 299 10.70 -5.59 5.73
N ILE A 300 9.50 -6.10 6.02
CA ILE A 300 9.26 -7.03 7.13
C ILE A 300 10.12 -8.28 6.93
N PHE A 301 10.03 -8.89 5.75
CA PHE A 301 10.80 -10.08 5.38
C PHE A 301 12.32 -9.86 5.48
N ARG A 302 12.83 -8.79 4.85
CA ARG A 302 14.27 -8.51 4.80
C ARG A 302 14.85 -8.29 6.20
N VAL A 303 14.21 -7.44 7.00
CA VAL A 303 14.68 -7.12 8.35
C VAL A 303 14.56 -8.34 9.27
N ALA A 304 13.49 -9.14 9.15
CA ALA A 304 13.33 -10.39 9.88
C ALA A 304 14.46 -11.38 9.56
N LYS A 305 14.79 -11.57 8.29
CA LYS A 305 15.90 -12.44 7.86
C LYS A 305 17.27 -11.92 8.34
N GLN A 306 17.50 -10.62 8.30
CA GLN A 306 18.77 -10.02 8.73
C GLN A 306 18.98 -10.14 10.25
N LEU A 307 17.91 -9.96 11.05
CA LEU A 307 17.97 -10.07 12.50
C LEU A 307 17.78 -11.49 13.03
N GLY A 308 17.30 -12.43 12.20
CA GLY A 308 16.94 -13.78 12.63
C GLY A 308 15.74 -13.81 13.58
N LEU A 309 14.84 -12.83 13.47
CA LEU A 309 13.67 -12.68 14.33
C LEU A 309 12.37 -13.04 13.57
N PRO A 310 11.29 -13.44 14.28
CA PRO A 310 9.97 -13.58 13.67
C PRO A 310 9.48 -12.27 13.04
N GLU A 311 8.73 -12.38 11.93
CA GLU A 311 8.19 -11.23 11.19
C GLU A 311 7.25 -10.37 12.06
N GLU A 312 6.48 -10.98 12.95
CA GLU A 312 5.59 -10.28 13.90
C GLU A 312 6.35 -9.40 14.89
N ILE A 313 7.57 -9.82 15.28
CA ILE A 313 8.43 -8.99 16.12
C ILE A 313 8.89 -7.77 15.33
N ILE A 314 9.25 -7.92 14.05
CA ILE A 314 9.62 -6.78 13.21
C ILE A 314 8.46 -5.79 13.06
N VAL A 315 7.22 -6.29 12.91
CA VAL A 315 6.02 -5.44 12.89
C VAL A 315 5.90 -4.65 14.20
N HIS A 316 6.02 -5.31 15.36
CA HIS A 316 5.98 -4.63 16.66
C HIS A 316 7.07 -3.55 16.79
N LEU A 317 8.33 -3.92 16.52
CA LEU A 317 9.48 -3.00 16.60
C LEU A 317 9.24 -1.77 15.72
N ARG A 318 8.74 -1.99 14.50
CA ARG A 318 8.45 -0.91 13.58
C ARG A 318 7.39 0.04 14.12
N LEU A 319 6.29 -0.46 14.67
CA LEU A 319 5.22 0.37 15.25
C LEU A 319 5.71 1.16 16.47
N GLN A 320 6.54 0.55 17.33
CA GLN A 320 7.13 1.24 18.48
C GLN A 320 8.09 2.35 18.06
N MET A 321 8.96 2.10 17.08
CA MET A 321 9.87 3.13 16.56
C MET A 321 9.09 4.32 16.00
N GLU A 322 8.04 4.07 15.23
CA GLU A 322 7.21 5.15 14.68
C GLU A 322 6.57 6.00 15.77
N ARG A 323 6.08 5.36 16.84
CA ARG A 323 5.49 6.04 18.00
C ARG A 323 6.52 6.87 18.76
N TRP A 324 7.68 6.29 19.08
CA TRP A 324 8.71 6.96 19.88
C TRP A 324 9.30 8.18 19.16
N LEU A 325 9.43 8.09 17.84
CA LEU A 325 9.99 9.16 17.01
C LEU A 325 8.92 10.13 16.48
N GLY A 326 7.63 9.93 16.81
CA GLY A 326 6.55 10.81 16.38
C GLY A 326 6.42 10.90 14.86
N VAL A 327 6.62 9.79 14.16
CA VAL A 327 6.79 9.74 12.70
C VAL A 327 5.57 10.27 11.93
N ASP A 328 4.37 10.11 12.47
CA ASP A 328 3.15 10.61 11.82
C ASP A 328 3.18 12.13 11.64
N GLN A 329 3.61 12.86 12.66
CA GLN A 329 3.74 14.32 12.58
C GLN A 329 4.82 14.75 11.58
N LEU A 330 5.87 13.93 11.41
CA LEU A 330 6.90 14.19 10.41
C LEU A 330 6.34 13.96 9.01
N ARG A 331 5.63 12.86 8.76
CA ARG A 331 5.01 12.56 7.46
C ARG A 331 4.00 13.61 7.04
N GLU A 332 3.16 14.09 7.97
CA GLU A 332 2.22 15.17 7.69
C GLU A 332 2.92 16.44 7.21
N LYS A 333 4.00 16.85 7.90
CA LYS A 333 4.81 18.02 7.48
C LYS A 333 5.49 17.82 6.14
N ILE A 334 5.96 16.61 5.83
CA ILE A 334 6.58 16.32 4.53
C ILE A 334 5.54 16.46 3.42
N ASN A 335 4.34 15.92 3.62
CA ASN A 335 3.25 15.95 2.64
C ASN A 335 2.70 17.35 2.35
N THR A 336 2.97 18.36 3.18
CA THR A 336 2.62 19.77 2.91
C THR A 336 3.61 20.48 1.97
N THR A 337 4.71 19.83 1.59
CA THR A 337 5.72 20.39 0.67
C THR A 337 5.22 20.39 -0.79
N VAL A 338 5.65 21.36 -1.60
CA VAL A 338 5.09 21.56 -2.97
C VAL A 338 5.70 20.65 -4.04
N ASP A 339 6.94 20.19 -3.88
CA ASP A 339 7.63 19.36 -4.89
C ASP A 339 7.58 17.86 -4.59
N TYR A 340 6.94 17.09 -5.48
CA TYR A 340 6.76 15.64 -5.34
C TYR A 340 8.08 14.87 -5.27
N ARG A 341 9.13 15.31 -5.98
CA ARG A 341 10.45 14.64 -5.91
C ARG A 341 11.09 14.83 -4.55
N SER A 342 10.99 16.04 -4.00
CA SER A 342 11.45 16.36 -2.65
C SER A 342 10.67 15.58 -1.58
N ILE A 343 9.36 15.37 -1.76
CA ILE A 343 8.56 14.49 -0.89
C ILE A 343 9.13 13.07 -0.90
N LEU A 344 9.31 12.47 -2.08
CA LEU A 344 9.80 11.09 -2.18
C LEU A 344 11.19 10.90 -1.56
N SER A 345 12.13 11.79 -1.85
CA SER A 345 13.49 11.69 -1.30
C SER A 345 13.50 11.86 0.22
N THR A 346 12.67 12.75 0.75
CA THR A 346 12.54 13.00 2.19
C THR A 346 11.89 11.83 2.91
N ILE A 347 10.80 11.27 2.36
CA ILE A 347 10.18 10.06 2.92
C ILE A 347 11.19 8.92 2.91
N LEU A 348 11.93 8.72 1.81
CA LEU A 348 12.93 7.65 1.74
C LEU A 348 13.99 7.78 2.84
N GLN A 349 14.52 8.99 3.08
CA GLN A 349 15.48 9.25 4.16
C GLN A 349 14.90 8.97 5.54
N LEU A 350 13.65 9.39 5.79
CA LEU A 350 12.96 9.09 7.04
C LEU A 350 12.82 7.58 7.27
N GLU A 351 12.46 6.84 6.22
CA GLU A 351 12.33 5.39 6.27
C GLU A 351 13.67 4.67 6.51
N GLU A 352 14.75 5.15 5.90
CA GLU A 352 16.11 4.63 6.16
C GLU A 352 16.56 4.88 7.60
N ILE A 353 16.24 6.06 8.17
CA ILE A 353 16.54 6.38 9.58
C ILE A 353 15.78 5.43 10.50
N LEU A 354 14.49 5.20 10.23
CA LEU A 354 13.66 4.30 11.03
C LEU A 354 14.14 2.86 10.95
N GLU A 355 14.56 2.41 9.77
CA GLU A 355 15.16 1.09 9.61
C GLU A 355 16.48 0.97 10.38
N ARG A 356 17.40 1.94 10.25
CA ARG A 356 18.66 1.94 11.01
C ARG A 356 18.43 1.95 12.52
N ALA A 357 17.41 2.67 12.99
CA ALA A 357 17.05 2.67 14.40
C ALA A 357 16.75 1.25 14.88
N ILE A 358 16.01 0.44 14.11
CA ILE A 358 15.72 -0.96 14.48
C ILE A 358 17.01 -1.80 14.65
N PHE A 359 18.07 -1.51 13.89
CA PHE A 359 19.37 -2.20 14.01
C PHE A 359 20.26 -1.67 15.13
N VAL A 360 20.11 -0.41 15.53
CA VAL A 360 20.99 0.25 16.52
C VAL A 360 20.42 0.21 17.93
N PHE A 361 19.10 0.26 18.09
CA PHE A 361 18.50 0.15 19.42
C PHE A 361 18.80 -1.24 19.99
N PRO A 362 19.29 -1.36 21.25
CA PRO A 362 19.66 -2.64 21.82
C PRO A 362 18.45 -3.55 21.74
N THR A 363 18.61 -4.65 21.00
CA THR A 363 17.54 -5.62 20.80
C THR A 363 17.04 -6.10 22.17
N GLU A 364 17.89 -6.12 23.20
CA GLU A 364 17.50 -6.42 24.58
C GLU A 364 16.60 -5.36 25.25
N LEU A 365 16.69 -4.06 24.92
CA LEU A 365 15.80 -3.03 25.48
C LEU A 365 14.41 -3.09 24.86
N LEU A 366 14.36 -3.30 23.55
CA LEU A 366 13.12 -3.53 22.80
C LEU A 366 12.49 -4.88 23.19
N MET A 367 13.29 -5.92 23.34
CA MET A 367 12.86 -7.23 23.83
C MET A 367 12.47 -7.22 25.31
N ALA A 368 13.04 -6.36 26.15
CA ALA A 368 12.62 -6.18 27.53
C ALA A 368 11.23 -5.52 27.61
N GLY A 369 10.93 -4.55 26.76
CA GLY A 369 9.57 -4.00 26.60
C GLY A 369 8.58 -5.08 26.15
N LEU A 370 8.94 -5.84 25.12
CA LEU A 370 8.18 -7.00 24.61
C LEU A 370 7.93 -8.07 25.68
N LEU A 371 8.98 -8.50 26.40
CA LEU A 371 8.89 -9.51 27.46
C LEU A 371 8.08 -9.01 28.65
N THR A 372 8.18 -7.73 29.02
CA THR A 372 7.39 -7.17 30.12
C THR A 372 5.90 -7.16 29.76
N ASP A 373 5.57 -6.89 28.48
CA ASP A 373 4.19 -6.89 27.99
C ASP A 373 3.66 -8.30 27.66
N MET A 374 4.53 -9.26 27.34
CA MET A 374 4.18 -10.67 27.18
C MET A 374 4.01 -11.40 28.53
N ILE A 375 4.90 -11.14 29.51
CA ILE A 375 4.85 -11.72 30.86
C ILE A 375 3.64 -11.20 31.64
N SER A 376 3.24 -9.94 31.42
CA SER A 376 2.01 -9.40 32.03
C SER A 376 0.74 -10.06 31.50
N ARG A 377 0.79 -10.69 30.31
CA ARG A 377 -0.34 -11.31 29.63
C ARG A 377 -0.42 -12.82 29.79
N SER A 378 0.72 -13.50 29.92
CA SER A 378 0.71 -14.92 30.17
C SER A 378 0.52 -15.19 31.66
N GLN A 379 -0.65 -15.67 32.09
CA GLN A 379 -0.80 -16.41 33.36
C GLN A 379 -0.04 -17.76 33.30
N LEU A 380 1.20 -17.77 32.80
CA LEU A 380 2.03 -18.95 32.75
C LEU A 380 2.73 -19.07 34.10
N HIS A 381 2.27 -20.04 34.88
CA HIS A 381 3.00 -20.54 36.05
C HIS A 381 4.41 -20.91 35.61
N THR A 382 5.37 -20.13 36.08
CA THR A 382 6.80 -20.30 35.87
C THR A 382 7.29 -21.48 36.71
N SER A 383 7.17 -22.68 36.15
CA SER A 383 7.94 -23.82 36.63
C SER A 383 8.40 -24.63 35.43
N GLU A 384 9.73 -24.70 35.27
CA GLU A 384 10.50 -25.56 34.37
C GLU A 384 10.81 -25.02 32.96
N MET A 385 11.72 -24.04 32.88
CA MET A 385 12.76 -24.03 31.83
C MET A 385 14.12 -23.74 32.48
N SER A 386 15.07 -24.65 32.25
CA SER A 386 16.30 -24.83 33.02
C SER A 386 17.40 -23.79 32.76
N VAL A 387 17.49 -22.82 33.66
CA VAL A 387 18.60 -22.10 34.33
C VAL A 387 20.05 -22.01 33.75
N ASN A 388 20.60 -22.90 32.93
CA ASN A 388 22.07 -22.89 32.74
C ASN A 388 22.64 -22.06 31.56
N GLY A 389 21.80 -21.44 30.72
CA GLY A 389 22.25 -20.47 29.71
C GLY A 389 21.96 -19.00 30.06
N PHE A 390 20.95 -18.75 30.91
CA PHE A 390 20.36 -17.43 31.12
C PHE A 390 20.99 -16.64 32.28
N GLY A 391 21.57 -17.33 33.27
CA GLY A 391 22.19 -16.71 34.44
C GLY A 391 23.42 -15.86 34.11
N SER A 392 24.29 -16.32 33.21
CA SER A 392 25.57 -15.63 32.93
C SER A 392 25.47 -14.38 32.03
N LEU A 393 24.33 -14.18 31.38
CA LEU A 393 24.02 -12.98 30.59
C LEU A 393 23.21 -11.97 31.42
N VAL A 394 22.24 -12.47 32.20
CA VAL A 394 21.46 -11.66 33.15
C VAL A 394 22.32 -11.15 34.30
N ASP A 395 23.32 -11.88 34.77
CA ASP A 395 24.21 -11.39 35.85
C ASP A 395 25.26 -10.38 35.34
N ARG A 396 25.60 -10.40 34.04
CA ARG A 396 26.37 -9.32 33.40
C ARG A 396 25.54 -8.06 33.21
N ILE A 397 24.25 -8.20 32.88
CA ILE A 397 23.32 -7.07 32.72
C ILE A 397 22.82 -6.55 34.09
N ARG A 398 22.68 -7.41 35.12
CA ARG A 398 22.27 -7.02 36.48
C ARG A 398 23.32 -6.22 37.24
N LEU A 399 24.59 -6.34 36.87
CA LEU A 399 25.67 -5.52 37.43
C LEU A 399 25.66 -4.09 36.89
N ASP A 400 25.06 -3.84 35.72
CA ASP A 400 24.92 -2.48 35.15
C ASP A 400 23.51 -1.87 35.31
N VAL A 401 22.45 -2.68 35.44
CA VAL A 401 21.06 -2.19 35.46
C VAL A 401 20.50 -1.94 36.88
N ARG A 402 21.18 -2.38 37.94
CA ARG A 402 20.75 -2.08 39.34
C ARG A 402 21.20 -0.71 39.87
N GLN A 403 21.83 0.13 39.06
CA GLN A 403 22.15 1.52 39.40
C GLN A 403 21.71 2.54 38.34
N ILE A 404 20.48 2.40 37.80
CA ILE A 404 19.89 3.46 36.97
C ILE A 404 18.77 4.14 37.78
N PRO A 405 19.11 5.12 38.65
CA PRO A 405 18.14 5.98 39.27
C PRO A 405 17.47 6.91 38.23
N LYS A 406 16.30 7.46 38.58
CA LYS A 406 15.38 8.19 37.67
C LYS A 406 16.02 9.37 36.89
N ASP A 407 17.17 9.84 37.34
CA ASP A 407 18.05 10.86 36.76
C ASP A 407 18.86 10.37 35.55
N GLN A 408 18.91 9.06 35.26
CA GLN A 408 19.60 8.54 34.07
C GLN A 408 18.70 8.31 32.84
N HIS A 409 17.40 8.60 32.94
CA HIS A 409 16.57 8.81 31.74
C HIS A 409 17.09 10.02 30.95
N GLU A 410 17.55 11.06 31.65
CA GLU A 410 18.28 12.19 31.06
C GLU A 410 19.66 11.78 30.53
N VAL A 411 20.41 10.89 31.19
CA VAL A 411 21.73 10.43 30.69
C VAL A 411 21.63 9.52 29.48
N ALA A 412 20.58 8.70 29.36
CA ALA A 412 20.29 7.93 28.15
C ALA A 412 19.82 8.85 27.00
N LEU A 413 18.98 9.85 27.29
CA LEU A 413 18.62 10.94 26.36
C LEU A 413 19.84 11.81 26.00
N GLN A 414 20.80 11.97 26.91
CA GLN A 414 22.02 12.75 26.74
C GLN A 414 23.07 11.96 25.96
N LYS A 415 23.19 10.64 26.16
CA LYS A 415 23.95 9.73 25.28
C LYS A 415 23.30 9.58 23.91
N LEU A 416 21.97 9.61 23.80
CA LEU A 416 21.23 9.79 22.53
C LEU A 416 21.56 11.14 21.88
N SER A 417 21.68 12.20 22.68
CA SER A 417 22.09 13.53 22.21
C SER A 417 23.57 13.59 21.77
N GLU A 418 24.43 12.80 22.40
CA GLU A 418 25.88 12.79 22.16
C GLU A 418 26.32 11.80 21.06
N LEU A 419 25.63 10.66 20.88
CA LEU A 419 26.01 9.64 19.90
C LEU A 419 25.24 9.72 18.59
N GLN A 420 24.03 10.30 18.55
CA GLN A 420 23.22 10.30 17.33
C GLN A 420 22.35 11.53 17.10
N ALA A 421 22.09 12.44 18.06
CA ALA A 421 21.37 13.67 17.73
C ALA A 421 22.14 14.45 16.66
N ASP A 422 23.46 14.54 16.69
CA ASP A 422 24.14 15.33 15.67
C ASP A 422 24.04 14.77 14.24
N GLU A 423 23.78 13.46 14.02
CA GLU A 423 23.54 12.88 12.68
C GLU A 423 22.04 12.72 12.36
N LEU A 424 21.22 12.35 13.34
CA LEU A 424 19.76 12.20 13.22
C LEU A 424 19.10 13.59 13.15
N GLU A 425 19.56 14.57 13.94
CA GLU A 425 19.21 15.99 13.85
C GLU A 425 19.85 16.65 12.64
N LYS A 426 21.07 16.29 12.18
CA LYS A 426 21.53 16.73 10.83
C LYS A 426 20.70 16.11 9.71
N GLY A 427 20.27 14.87 9.83
CA GLY A 427 19.36 14.20 8.89
C GLY A 427 18.00 14.88 8.86
N ILE A 428 17.38 15.07 10.02
CA ILE A 428 16.09 15.77 10.22
C ILE A 428 16.20 17.25 9.86
N ARG A 429 17.32 17.94 10.10
CA ARG A 429 17.58 19.34 9.66
C ARG A 429 17.95 19.44 8.18
N ARG A 430 18.39 18.35 7.53
CA ARG A 430 18.64 18.25 6.08
C ARG A 430 17.37 17.94 5.30
N ILE A 431 16.30 17.49 5.97
CA ILE A 431 14.96 17.50 5.40
C ILE A 431 14.61 18.96 5.10
N PRO A 432 14.44 19.36 3.83
CA PRO A 432 14.10 20.73 3.52
C PRO A 432 12.67 21.00 3.99
N ILE A 433 12.54 21.60 5.18
CA ILE A 433 11.28 22.15 5.67
C ILE A 433 11.26 23.61 5.19
N THR A 434 10.56 23.88 4.10
CA THR A 434 10.23 25.25 3.65
C THR A 434 8.79 25.57 3.94
#